data_AF-A0A4V1ZU84-F1
#
_entry.id   AF-A0A4V1ZU84-F1
#
_cell.length_a   1.000
_cell.length_b   1.000
_cell.length_c   1.000
_cell.angle_alpha   90.00
_cell.angle_beta   90.00
_cell.angle_gamma   90.00
#
_symmetry.space_group_name_H-M   'P 1'
#
loop_
_entity.id
_entity.type
_entity.pdbx_description
1 polymer ?
#
loop_
_entity_poly.entity_id
_entity_poly.type
_entity_poly.pdbx_seq_one_letter_code
_entity_poly.pdbx_strand_id
1 'polypeptide(L)'
;MNRKRVGRFYWFFLPLMCISFTGQQVRRIQISGRAQGTTYSIIYYHADSVVKKRSVDSLLEQLDASLSIYKPGSLINQFNASEKGVRYDTHLYNVTSGAFK
;
A
#
# COMPACT_ATOMS: atom_id res chain seq x y z
N MET A 1 -44.05 51.28 34.08
CA MET A 1 -45.01 50.81 33.06
C MET A 1 -44.61 51.49 31.76
N ASN A 2 -44.21 50.88 30.64
CA ASN A 2 -44.40 49.55 30.08
C ASN A 2 -43.29 49.31 29.02
N ARG A 3 -42.61 48.15 29.07
CA ARG A 3 -41.47 47.75 28.22
C ARG A 3 -41.88 47.59 26.75
N LYS A 4 -41.14 48.17 25.81
CA LYS A 4 -41.21 47.81 24.37
C LYS A 4 -39.89 47.17 23.93
N ARG A 5 -39.88 45.85 24.15
CA ARG A 5 -39.20 44.74 23.46
C ARG A 5 -38.02 45.10 22.54
N VAL A 6 -36.81 44.80 23.00
CA VAL A 6 -35.63 44.54 22.17
C VAL A 6 -35.88 43.24 21.39
N GLY A 7 -36.34 43.37 20.14
CA GLY A 7 -36.89 42.26 19.35
C GLY A 7 -35.89 41.65 18.37
N ARG A 8 -35.04 40.75 18.87
CA ARG A 8 -34.67 39.46 18.24
C ARG A 8 -34.26 39.49 16.75
N PHE A 9 -33.11 40.08 16.43
CA PHE A 9 -32.51 40.02 15.07
C PHE A 9 -31.45 38.91 14.87
N TYR A 10 -31.19 38.08 15.89
CA TYR A 10 -30.21 36.98 15.83
C TYR A 10 -30.84 35.58 15.74
N TRP A 11 -32.05 35.46 15.19
CA TRP A 11 -32.76 34.17 15.08
C TRP A 11 -32.98 33.71 13.64
N PHE A 12 -32.15 34.19 12.71
CA PHE A 12 -32.14 33.73 11.31
C PHE A 12 -30.75 33.32 10.80
N PHE A 13 -29.69 33.51 11.59
CA PHE A 13 -28.32 33.12 11.24
C PHE A 13 -27.77 31.97 12.09
N LEU A 14 -28.66 31.15 12.69
CA LEU A 14 -28.26 30.06 13.60
C LEU A 14 -28.55 28.61 13.12
N PRO A 15 -28.71 28.30 11.82
CA PRO A 15 -28.56 26.90 11.40
C PRO A 15 -27.58 26.70 10.23
N LEU A 16 -26.65 27.63 9.96
CA LEU A 16 -25.59 27.42 8.95
C LEU A 16 -24.28 26.85 9.54
N MET A 17 -24.24 26.59 10.84
CA MET A 17 -23.04 26.11 11.55
C MET A 17 -23.07 24.59 11.83
N CYS A 18 -23.89 23.84 11.09
CA CYS A 18 -23.93 22.38 11.13
C CYS A 18 -23.46 21.76 9.79
N ILE A 19 -22.44 22.35 9.15
CA ILE A 19 -21.69 21.62 8.12
C ILE A 19 -20.75 20.69 8.87
N SER A 20 -21.29 19.53 9.21
CA SER A 20 -20.63 18.48 9.97
C SER A 20 -19.26 18.15 9.40
N PHE A 21 -18.29 18.04 10.30
CA PHE A 21 -16.99 17.44 10.07
C PHE A 21 -17.18 16.02 9.51
N THR A 22 -17.05 15.84 8.19
CA THR A 22 -16.99 14.51 7.60
C THR A 22 -15.61 13.94 7.87
N GLY A 23 -15.45 13.22 8.99
CA GLY A 23 -14.26 12.41 9.23
C GLY A 23 -14.04 11.48 8.03
N GLN A 24 -12.79 11.36 7.57
CA GLN A 24 -12.47 10.58 6.38
C GLN A 24 -12.86 9.11 6.62
N GLN A 25 -13.90 8.64 5.92
CA GLN A 25 -14.41 7.29 6.10
C GLN A 25 -13.38 6.28 5.58
N VAL A 26 -12.87 5.46 6.49
CA VAL A 26 -11.95 4.39 6.15
C VAL A 26 -12.74 3.26 5.48
N ARG A 27 -12.30 2.82 4.29
CA ARG A 27 -12.93 1.72 3.55
C ARG A 27 -11.98 0.55 3.41
N ARG A 28 -12.54 -0.66 3.27
CA ARG A 28 -11.78 -1.87 2.92
C ARG A 28 -11.32 -1.77 1.47
N ILE A 29 -10.02 -1.93 1.24
CA ILE A 29 -9.41 -1.95 -0.08
C ILE A 29 -8.73 -3.30 -0.27
N GLN A 30 -8.91 -3.92 -1.42
CA GLN A 30 -8.33 -5.21 -1.75
C GLN A 30 -7.57 -5.13 -3.08
N ILE A 31 -6.35 -5.65 -3.07
CA ILE A 31 -5.49 -5.80 -4.24
C ILE A 31 -5.16 -7.29 -4.36
N SER A 32 -5.37 -7.86 -5.55
CA SER A 32 -5.01 -9.25 -5.82
C SER A 32 -4.33 -9.38 -7.18
N GLY A 33 -3.56 -10.44 -7.34
CA GLY A 33 -2.83 -10.71 -8.58
C GLY A 33 -2.18 -12.08 -8.57
N ARG A 34 -1.37 -12.35 -9.60
CA ARG A 34 -0.58 -13.57 -9.75
C ARG A 34 0.90 -13.22 -9.70
N ALA A 35 1.69 -14.06 -9.02
CA ALA A 35 3.15 -13.99 -8.99
C ALA A 35 3.71 -15.33 -8.48
N GLN A 36 4.95 -15.67 -8.85
CA GLN A 36 5.67 -16.84 -8.32
C GLN A 36 4.91 -18.17 -8.43
N GLY A 37 4.14 -18.36 -9.51
CA GLY A 37 3.35 -19.58 -9.72
C GLY A 37 2.08 -19.68 -8.86
N THR A 38 1.69 -18.63 -8.14
CA THR A 38 0.50 -18.58 -7.29
C THR A 38 -0.21 -17.22 -7.38
N THR A 39 -1.15 -16.95 -6.48
CA THR A 39 -1.88 -15.69 -6.34
C THR A 39 -1.57 -15.00 -5.01
N TYR A 40 -1.55 -13.67 -5.00
CA TYR A 40 -1.50 -12.87 -3.78
C TYR A 40 -2.82 -12.14 -3.53
N SER A 41 -3.10 -11.82 -2.26
CA SER A 41 -4.22 -10.98 -1.84
C SER A 41 -3.78 -10.08 -0.70
N ILE A 42 -3.87 -8.77 -0.91
CA ILE A 42 -3.55 -7.72 0.06
C ILE A 42 -4.84 -7.00 0.41
N ILE A 43 -5.19 -6.98 1.69
CA ILE A 43 -6.37 -6.29 2.20
C ILE A 43 -5.89 -5.25 3.21
N TYR A 44 -6.30 -4.00 3.02
CA TYR A 44 -6.00 -2.91 3.94
C TYR A 44 -7.18 -1.95 4.08
N TYR A 45 -7.16 -1.14 5.13
CA TYR A 45 -8.21 -0.18 5.44
C TYR A 45 -7.62 1.22 5.32
N HIS A 46 -8.13 2.00 4.39
CA HIS A 46 -7.72 3.39 4.22
C HIS A 46 -8.85 4.19 3.59
N ALA A 47 -8.82 5.52 3.72
CA ALA A 47 -9.82 6.36 3.09
C ALA A 47 -9.69 6.46 1.56
N ASP A 48 -8.48 6.25 1.05
CA ASP A 48 -8.19 6.19 -0.38
C ASP A 48 -7.17 5.10 -0.75
N SER A 49 -7.08 4.77 -2.04
CA SER A 49 -6.21 3.70 -2.57
C SER A 49 -4.74 4.12 -2.65
N VAL A 50 -4.10 4.24 -1.49
CA VAL A 50 -2.69 4.65 -1.37
C VAL A 50 -1.72 3.64 -1.97
N VAL A 51 -2.04 2.34 -1.88
CA VAL A 51 -1.25 1.29 -2.53
C VAL A 51 -1.83 1.05 -3.93
N LYS A 52 -1.00 1.22 -4.95
CA LYS A 52 -1.36 0.93 -6.35
C LYS A 52 -0.94 -0.49 -6.70
N LYS A 53 -1.83 -1.26 -7.34
CA LYS A 53 -1.52 -2.62 -7.82
C LYS A 53 -0.22 -2.68 -8.63
N ARG A 54 -0.01 -1.71 -9.53
CA ARG A 54 1.22 -1.61 -10.35
C ARG A 54 2.49 -1.57 -9.51
N SER A 55 2.48 -0.89 -8.36
CA SER A 55 3.64 -0.83 -7.46
C SER A 55 3.91 -2.19 -6.81
N VAL A 56 2.85 -2.92 -6.44
CA VAL A 56 2.95 -4.29 -5.92
C VAL A 56 3.50 -5.23 -6.98
N ASP A 57 2.92 -5.21 -8.19
CA ASP A 57 3.37 -6.06 -9.30
C ASP A 57 4.84 -5.78 -9.66
N SER A 58 5.25 -4.50 -9.69
CA SER A 58 6.63 -4.13 -10.00
C SER A 58 7.61 -4.60 -8.93
N LEU A 59 7.23 -4.57 -7.65
CA LEU A 59 8.06 -5.12 -6.57
C LEU A 59 8.19 -6.65 -6.70
N LEU A 60 7.09 -7.35 -7.00
CA LEU A 60 7.10 -8.80 -7.20
C LEU A 60 7.94 -9.18 -8.44
N GLU A 61 7.91 -8.38 -9.51
CA GLU A 61 8.74 -8.60 -10.68
C GLU A 61 10.24 -8.41 -10.40
N GLN A 62 10.60 -7.43 -9.56
CA GLN A 62 11.97 -7.24 -9.09
C GLN A 62 12.45 -8.44 -8.25
N LEU A 63 11.58 -8.95 -7.37
CA LEU A 63 11.86 -10.18 -6.63
C LEU A 63 12.04 -11.37 -7.56
N ASP A 64 11.22 -11.51 -8.60
CA ASP A 64 11.38 -12.60 -9.59
C ASP A 64 12.69 -12.48 -10.38
N ALA A 65 13.10 -11.26 -10.74
CA ALA A 65 14.38 -11.02 -11.41
C ALA A 65 15.58 -11.40 -10.51
N SER A 66 15.43 -11.29 -9.19
CA SER A 66 16.49 -11.64 -8.24
C SER A 66 16.47 -13.13 -7.84
N LEU A 67 15.30 -13.65 -7.46
CA LEU A 67 15.18 -14.86 -6.64
C LEU A 67 14.46 -16.03 -7.34
N SER A 68 13.89 -15.83 -8.53
CA SER A 68 13.13 -16.91 -9.18
C SER A 68 14.04 -17.87 -9.92
N ILE A 69 14.11 -19.12 -9.47
CA ILE A 69 14.81 -20.20 -10.19
C ILE A 69 14.12 -20.56 -11.52
N TYR A 70 12.84 -20.19 -11.69
CA TYR A 70 12.08 -20.46 -12.91
C TYR A 70 12.18 -19.34 -13.95
N LYS A 71 12.70 -18.16 -13.59
CA LYS A 71 12.87 -17.04 -14.53
C LYS A 71 14.26 -17.13 -15.17
N PRO A 72 14.37 -17.37 -16.50
CA PRO A 72 15.65 -17.36 -17.18
C PRO A 72 16.37 -16.03 -16.98
N GLY A 73 17.66 -16.09 -16.67
CA GLY A 73 18.50 -14.90 -16.45
C GLY A 73 18.33 -14.23 -15.08
N SER A 74 17.53 -14.78 -14.16
CA SER A 74 17.45 -14.26 -12.79
C SER A 74 18.81 -14.31 -12.08
N LEU A 75 19.01 -13.45 -11.08
CA LEU A 75 20.28 -13.37 -10.36
C LEU A 75 20.62 -14.68 -9.64
N ILE A 76 19.63 -15.36 -9.05
CA ILE A 76 19.83 -16.69 -8.43
C ILE A 76 20.27 -17.73 -9.45
N ASN A 77 19.75 -17.69 -10.68
CA ASN A 77 20.17 -18.63 -11.74
C ASN A 77 21.61 -18.34 -12.19
N GLN A 78 22.01 -17.06 -12.26
CA GLN A 78 23.39 -16.68 -12.53
C GLN A 78 24.33 -17.10 -11.39
N PHE A 79 23.90 -16.94 -10.14
CA PHE A 79 24.63 -17.43 -8.97
C PHE A 79 24.85 -18.94 -9.02
N ASN A 80 23.78 -19.70 -9.25
CA ASN A 80 23.82 -21.17 -9.32
C ASN A 80 24.73 -21.69 -10.44
N ALA A 81 24.89 -20.93 -11.53
CA ALA A 81 25.74 -21.30 -12.66
C ALA A 81 27.18 -20.78 -12.56
N SER A 82 27.50 -19.94 -11.56
CA SER A 82 28.81 -19.29 -11.46
C SER A 82 29.75 -20.05 -10.52
N GLU A 83 30.95 -20.41 -11.00
CA GLU A 83 32.01 -20.99 -10.18
C GLU A 83 32.63 -19.98 -9.20
N LYS A 84 32.62 -18.70 -9.54
CA LYS A 84 33.24 -17.61 -8.75
C LYS A 84 32.21 -16.80 -7.94
N GLY A 85 30.94 -17.16 -8.01
CA GLY A 85 29.82 -16.40 -7.46
C GLY A 85 29.40 -15.20 -8.33
N VAL A 86 28.46 -14.41 -7.83
CA VAL A 86 27.96 -13.19 -8.48
C VAL A 86 27.86 -12.06 -7.46
N ARG A 87 27.80 -10.82 -7.92
CA ARG A 87 27.50 -9.70 -7.02
C ARG A 87 26.03 -9.77 -6.61
N TYR A 88 25.79 -9.87 -5.30
CA TYR A 88 24.43 -9.93 -4.77
C TYR A 88 23.73 -8.59 -4.90
N ASP A 89 22.42 -8.64 -5.13
CA ASP A 89 21.54 -7.52 -4.83
C ASP A 89 21.02 -7.64 -3.39
N THR A 90 20.23 -6.65 -2.96
CA THR A 90 19.66 -6.62 -1.61
C THR A 90 18.76 -7.83 -1.34
N HIS A 91 18.01 -8.32 -2.33
CA HIS A 91 17.04 -9.39 -2.14
C HIS A 91 17.73 -10.75 -1.96
N LEU A 92 18.67 -11.09 -2.85
CA LEU A 92 19.47 -12.31 -2.77
C LEU A 92 20.31 -12.33 -1.50
N TYR A 93 20.93 -11.20 -1.13
CA TYR A 93 21.66 -11.09 0.13
C TYR A 93 20.78 -11.36 1.35
N ASN A 94 19.62 -10.71 1.45
CA ASN A 94 18.75 -10.86 2.62
C ASN A 94 18.22 -12.29 2.78
N VAL A 95 17.80 -12.93 1.69
CA VAL A 95 17.25 -14.29 1.74
C VAL A 95 18.34 -15.30 2.07
N THR A 96 19.50 -15.23 1.41
CA THR A 96 20.61 -16.17 1.69
C THR A 96 21.17 -15.97 3.10
N SER A 97 21.39 -14.73 3.53
CA SER A 97 21.87 -14.44 4.90
C SER A 97 20.87 -14.86 5.98
N GLY A 98 19.57 -14.90 5.65
CA GLY A 98 18.53 -15.38 6.55
C GLY A 98 18.42 -16.92 6.59
N ALA A 99 18.67 -17.59 5.47
CA ALA A 99 18.55 -19.05 5.34
C ALA A 99 19.69 -19.82 6.03
N PHE A 100 20.88 -19.20 6.14
CA PHE A 100 22.07 -19.81 6.76
C PHE A 100 22.31 -19.37 8.22
N LYS A 101 21.27 -18.86 8.89
CA LYS A 101 21.25 -18.72 10.36
C LYS A 101 20.86 -20.02 11.01
#